data_AF-A0A653A7R7-F1
#
_entry.id   AF-A0A653A7R7-F1
#
_cell.length_a   1.000
_cell.length_b   1.000
_cell.length_c   1.000
_cell.angle_alpha   90.00
_cell.angle_beta   90.00
_cell.angle_gamma   90.00
#
_symmetry.space_group_name_H-M   'P 1'
#
loop_
_entity.id
_entity.type
_entity.pdbx_description
1 polymer ?
#
loop_
_entity_poly.entity_id
_entity_poly.type
_entity_poly.pdbx_seq_one_letter_code
_entity_poly.pdbx_strand_id
1 'polypeptide(L)'
;MMHETHIGNALGVASVRLLNDLLALAYAVPFLTREDLHVLNKRRTVSGGPMAVVAPATGLGEAYLRWDGTTYRAYASEGGHTDFAPSNALETGLRQYLLKRFEHVTYERVCSGSGLVNIYDCLKDSGYADEPD
;
A
#
# COMPACT_ATOMS: atom_id res chain seq x y z
N MET A 1 -19.91 15.22 8.72
CA MET A 1 -18.65 15.24 7.93
C MET A 1 -17.71 16.23 8.62
N MET A 2 -16.47 15.84 8.91
CA MET A 2 -15.50 16.68 9.62
C MET A 2 -14.99 17.78 8.67
N HIS A 3 -15.18 19.05 9.01
CA HIS A 3 -14.73 20.18 8.18
C HIS A 3 -13.49 20.83 8.77
N GLU A 4 -12.47 21.04 7.93
CA GLU A 4 -11.19 21.69 8.31
C GLU A 4 -11.40 23.04 9.01
N THR A 5 -12.36 23.85 8.55
CA THR A 5 -12.69 25.16 9.14
C THR A 5 -13.24 25.05 10.56
N HIS A 6 -14.09 24.05 10.83
CA HIS A 6 -14.62 23.83 12.16
C HIS A 6 -13.51 23.42 13.13
N ILE A 7 -12.61 22.53 12.70
CA ILE A 7 -11.46 22.10 13.50
C ILE A 7 -10.52 23.28 13.75
N GLY A 8 -10.23 24.08 12.72
CA GLY A 8 -9.36 25.26 12.84
C GLY A 8 -9.88 26.26 13.87
N ASN A 9 -11.18 26.57 13.83
CA ASN A 9 -11.82 27.45 14.80
C ASN A 9 -11.79 26.86 16.22
N ALA A 10 -12.05 25.57 16.38
CA ALA A 10 -12.04 24.90 17.68
C ALA A 10 -10.63 24.85 18.29
N LEU A 11 -9.58 24.70 17.47
CA LEU A 11 -8.19 24.62 17.91
C LEU A 11 -7.48 25.99 17.94
N GLY A 12 -8.10 27.06 17.44
CA GLY A 12 -7.49 28.39 17.36
C GLY A 12 -6.31 28.48 16.39
N VAL A 13 -6.29 27.65 15.34
CA VAL A 13 -5.23 27.63 14.33
C VAL A 13 -5.70 28.21 13.00
N ALA A 14 -4.80 28.90 12.28
CA ALA A 14 -5.14 29.61 11.06
C ALA A 14 -5.52 28.68 9.89
N SER A 15 -4.99 27.46 9.85
CA SER A 15 -5.28 26.49 8.80
C SER A 15 -5.18 25.05 9.31
N VAL A 16 -6.03 24.19 8.76
CA VAL A 16 -6.06 22.74 9.00
C VAL A 16 -6.16 22.06 7.65
N ARG A 17 -5.49 20.93 7.49
CA ARG A 17 -5.65 20.05 6.33
C ARG A 17 -5.92 18.63 6.82
N LEU A 18 -7.00 18.03 6.32
CA LEU A 18 -7.29 16.62 6.53
C LEU A 18 -6.56 15.80 5.47
N LEU A 19 -5.78 14.84 5.94
CA LEU A 19 -4.97 13.98 5.12
C LEU A 19 -5.33 12.53 5.46
N ASN A 20 -5.38 11.70 4.43
CA ASN A 20 -5.31 10.26 4.64
C ASN A 20 -3.95 9.91 5.27
N ASP A 21 -3.92 8.86 6.10
CA ASP A 21 -2.74 8.40 6.83
C ASP A 21 -1.59 7.99 5.91
N LEU A 22 -1.87 7.26 4.83
CA LEU A 22 -0.87 6.90 3.84
C LEU A 22 -0.36 8.12 3.07
N LEU A 23 -1.25 9.07 2.75
CA LEU A 23 -0.83 10.33 2.14
C LEU A 23 0.12 11.11 3.07
N ALA A 24 -0.15 11.11 4.37
CA ALA A 24 0.74 11.69 5.37
C ALA A 24 2.09 10.96 5.43
N LEU A 25 2.10 9.61 5.40
CA LEU A 25 3.32 8.82 5.30
C LEU A 25 4.12 9.15 4.04
N ALA A 26 3.44 9.27 2.90
CA ALA A 26 4.08 9.62 1.64
C ALA A 26 4.79 10.98 1.73
N TYR A 27 4.16 11.99 2.33
CA TYR A 27 4.81 13.28 2.58
C TYR A 27 6.06 13.19 3.48
N ALA A 28 6.15 12.19 4.36
CA ALA A 28 7.31 11.98 5.21
C ALA A 28 8.51 11.36 4.47
N VAL A 29 8.27 10.60 3.38
CA VAL A 29 9.32 9.84 2.66
C VAL A 29 10.54 10.67 2.25
N PRO A 30 10.43 11.89 1.70
CA PRO A 30 11.59 12.69 1.33
C PRO A 30 12.47 13.14 2.52
N PHE A 31 11.96 13.02 3.75
CA PHE A 31 12.67 13.42 4.97
C PHE A 31 13.37 12.25 5.68
N LEU A 32 13.15 11.01 5.24
CA LEU A 32 13.81 9.84 5.81
C LEU A 32 15.31 9.86 5.52
N THR A 33 16.11 9.51 6.52
CA THR A 33 17.56 9.38 6.37
C THR A 33 17.95 7.95 6.02
N ARG A 34 19.25 7.69 5.86
CA ARG A 34 19.73 6.33 5.56
C ARG A 34 19.50 5.38 6.72
N GLU A 35 19.50 5.90 7.94
CA GLU A 35 19.32 5.13 9.17
C GLU A 35 17.87 4.67 9.34
N ASP A 36 16.92 5.40 8.75
CA ASP A 36 15.48 5.03 8.73
C ASP A 36 15.16 3.97 7.67
N LEU A 37 16.10 3.64 6.77
CA LEU A 37 15.85 2.87 5.58
C LEU A 37 16.66 1.57 5.54
N HIS A 38 15.97 0.46 5.28
CA HIS A 38 16.61 -0.80 4.92
C HIS A 38 16.53 -1.03 3.40
N VAL A 39 17.68 -1.00 2.73
CA VAL A 39 17.74 -1.14 1.27
C VAL A 39 17.66 -2.61 0.85
N LEU A 40 16.50 -3.04 0.37
CA LEU A 40 16.29 -4.39 -0.18
C LEU A 40 16.96 -4.58 -1.55
N ASN A 41 16.91 -3.56 -2.40
CA ASN A 41 17.42 -3.59 -3.77
C ASN A 41 18.36 -2.41 -4.02
N LYS A 42 19.66 -2.67 -4.14
CA LYS A 42 20.66 -1.64 -4.43
C LYS A 42 20.58 -1.23 -5.91
N ARG A 43 19.94 -0.10 -6.19
CA ARG A 43 19.92 0.53 -7.51
C ARG A 43 20.26 2.01 -7.41
N ARG A 44 20.76 2.58 -8.50
CA ARG A 44 21.01 4.03 -8.60
C ARG A 44 19.68 4.77 -8.53
N THR A 45 19.53 5.65 -7.55
CA THR A 45 18.38 6.55 -7.44
C THR A 45 18.46 7.62 -8.52
N VAL A 46 17.32 7.96 -9.11
CA VAL A 46 17.21 9.06 -10.08
C VAL A 46 16.77 10.31 -9.32
N SER A 47 17.64 11.32 -9.27
CA SER A 47 17.30 12.60 -8.63
C SER A 47 16.07 13.22 -9.29
N GLY A 48 15.10 13.67 -8.48
CA GLY A 48 13.82 14.20 -8.97
C GLY A 48 12.90 13.16 -9.63
N GLY A 49 13.28 11.88 -9.64
CA GLY A 49 12.45 10.80 -10.16
C GLY A 49 11.20 10.57 -9.30
N PRO A 50 10.13 10.01 -9.87
CA PRO A 50 8.94 9.63 -9.12
C PRO A 50 9.27 8.58 -8.05
N MET A 51 8.56 8.65 -6.92
CA MET A 51 8.65 7.65 -5.85
C MET A 51 7.28 7.03 -5.65
N ALA A 52 7.23 5.70 -5.55
CA ALA A 52 6.04 4.99 -5.14
C ALA A 52 6.15 4.62 -3.66
N VAL A 53 5.04 4.70 -2.95
CA VAL A 53 4.88 4.27 -1.56
C VAL A 53 3.84 3.17 -1.55
N VAL A 54 4.25 1.97 -1.15
CA VAL A 54 3.40 0.79 -1.08
C VAL A 54 3.47 0.28 0.35
N ALA A 55 2.32 0.21 1.02
CA ALA A 55 2.24 -0.07 2.45
C ALA A 55 1.22 -1.18 2.74
N PRO A 56 1.66 -2.46 2.78
CA PRO A 56 0.82 -3.54 3.25
C PRO A 56 0.60 -3.44 4.77
N ALA A 57 -0.67 -3.46 5.19
CA ALA A 57 -1.10 -3.45 6.58
C ALA A 57 -2.33 -4.36 6.71
N THR A 58 -3.43 -3.92 7.34
CA THR A 58 -4.71 -4.66 7.26
C THR A 58 -5.21 -4.74 5.82
N GLY A 59 -5.08 -3.64 5.07
CA GLY A 59 -5.28 -3.54 3.62
C GLY A 59 -3.97 -3.27 2.87
N LEU A 60 -4.05 -2.77 1.64
CA LEU A 60 -2.90 -2.39 0.82
C LEU A 60 -3.01 -0.92 0.39
N GLY A 61 -2.29 -0.06 1.09
CA GLY A 61 -2.21 1.35 0.75
C GLY A 61 -1.21 1.63 -0.37
N GLU A 62 -1.60 2.46 -1.34
CA GLU A 62 -0.69 3.03 -2.34
C GLU A 62 -0.75 4.56 -2.43
N ALA A 63 0.42 5.17 -2.58
CA ALA A 63 0.57 6.59 -2.87
C ALA A 63 1.81 6.79 -3.73
N TYR A 64 1.93 7.96 -4.34
CA TYR A 64 3.13 8.29 -5.10
C TYR A 64 3.51 9.76 -4.95
N LEU A 65 4.79 10.03 -5.16
CA LEU A 65 5.35 11.37 -5.16
C LEU A 65 5.91 11.73 -6.53
N ARG A 66 5.70 12.99 -6.93
CA ARG A 66 6.33 13.59 -8.11
C ARG A 66 7.06 14.86 -7.71
N TRP A 67 8.23 15.06 -8.31
CA TRP A 67 8.95 16.32 -8.20
C TRP A 67 8.21 17.40 -9.02
N ASP A 68 7.87 18.53 -8.40
CA ASP A 68 7.19 19.64 -9.06
C ASP A 68 8.16 20.70 -9.65
N GLY A 69 9.47 20.44 -9.56
CA GLY A 69 10.53 21.38 -9.89
C GLY A 69 11.23 21.95 -8.65
N THR A 70 10.54 21.95 -7.50
CA THR A 70 11.04 22.53 -6.25
C THR A 70 10.96 21.58 -5.06
N THR A 71 9.91 20.76 -5.00
CA THR A 71 9.68 19.80 -3.92
C THR A 71 8.95 18.57 -4.44
N TYR A 72 8.97 17.50 -3.66
CA TYR A 72 8.08 16.37 -3.86
C TYR A 72 6.66 16.70 -3.41
N ARG A 73 5.69 16.37 -4.27
CA ARG A 73 4.25 16.41 -3.98
C ARG A 73 3.73 14.99 -3.93
N ALA A 74 3.09 14.61 -2.82
CA ALA A 74 2.43 13.33 -2.67
C ALA A 74 1.00 13.36 -3.21
N TYR A 75 0.56 12.22 -3.74
CA TYR A 75 -0.77 11.98 -4.29
C TYR A 75 -1.26 10.65 -3.75
N ALA A 76 -2.49 10.63 -3.24
CA ALA A 76 -3.14 9.40 -2.81
C ALA A 76 -3.57 8.58 -4.03
N SER A 77 -3.57 7.26 -3.90
CA SER A 77 -4.14 6.36 -4.90
C SER A 77 -4.87 5.19 -4.24
N GLU A 78 -5.70 4.53 -5.02
CA GLU A 78 -6.38 3.28 -4.65
C GLU A 78 -5.77 2.09 -5.40
N GLY A 79 -4.47 2.18 -5.71
CA GLY A 79 -3.79 1.23 -6.59
C GLY A 79 -3.77 -0.21 -6.05
N GLY A 80 -3.84 -0.38 -4.73
CA GLY A 80 -3.97 -1.69 -4.09
C GLY A 80 -5.27 -2.41 -4.44
N HIS A 81 -6.28 -1.69 -4.94
CA HIS A 81 -7.55 -2.26 -5.42
C HIS A 81 -7.54 -2.62 -6.91
N THR A 82 -6.38 -2.54 -7.58
CA THR A 82 -6.25 -3.04 -8.96
C THR A 82 -6.26 -4.57 -9.02
N ASP A 83 -6.62 -5.11 -10.18
CA ASP A 83 -6.70 -6.55 -10.43
C ASP A 83 -5.38 -7.25 -10.09
N PHE A 84 -5.48 -8.30 -9.27
CA PHE A 84 -4.34 -9.21 -9.10
C PHE A 84 -4.08 -9.93 -10.43
N ALA A 85 -2.85 -9.78 -10.94
CA ALA A 85 -2.40 -10.35 -12.19
C ALA A 85 -1.39 -11.49 -11.95
N PRO A 86 -1.82 -12.76 -11.96
CA PRO A 86 -0.93 -13.91 -11.75
C PRO A 86 0.14 -14.01 -12.83
N SER A 87 1.36 -14.33 -12.41
CA SER A 87 2.53 -14.51 -13.28
C SER A 87 2.92 -15.98 -13.48
N ASN A 88 2.37 -16.89 -12.66
CA ASN A 88 2.68 -18.32 -12.70
C ASN A 88 1.47 -19.19 -12.31
N ALA A 89 1.64 -20.52 -12.40
CA ALA A 89 0.57 -21.48 -12.12
C ALA A 89 0.10 -21.46 -10.66
N LEU A 90 1.02 -21.26 -9.70
CA LEU A 90 0.69 -21.17 -8.28
C LEU A 90 -0.18 -19.94 -8.00
N GLU A 91 0.23 -18.78 -8.50
CA GLU A 91 -0.53 -17.53 -8.39
C GLU A 91 -1.88 -17.61 -9.12
N THR A 92 -1.94 -18.34 -10.23
CA THR A 92 -3.20 -18.58 -10.96
C THR A 92 -4.15 -19.42 -10.13
N GLY A 93 -3.64 -20.47 -9.47
CA GLY A 93 -4.39 -21.28 -8.51
C GLY A 93 -4.91 -20.45 -7.34
N LEU A 94 -4.07 -19.59 -6.77
CA LEU A 94 -4.48 -18.64 -5.72
C LEU A 94 -5.62 -17.74 -6.20
N ARG A 95 -5.49 -17.13 -7.39
CA ARG A 95 -6.56 -16.28 -7.94
C ARG A 95 -7.87 -17.05 -8.11
N GLN A 96 -7.82 -18.28 -8.63
CA GLN A 96 -9.01 -19.13 -8.78
C GLN A 96 -9.62 -19.51 -7.43
N TYR A 97 -8.80 -19.79 -6.44
CA TYR A 97 -9.24 -20.06 -5.08
C TYR A 97 -9.97 -18.85 -4.48
N LEU A 98 -9.39 -17.65 -4.60
CA LEU A 98 -9.99 -16.42 -4.07
C LEU A 98 -11.27 -16.00 -4.81
N LEU A 99 -11.39 -16.29 -6.10
CA LEU A 99 -12.63 -16.04 -6.87
C LEU A 99 -13.84 -16.83 -6.36
N LYS A 100 -13.64 -17.91 -5.59
CA LYS A 100 -14.74 -18.62 -4.93
C LYS A 100 -15.30 -17.87 -3.73
N ARG A 101 -14.51 -16.94 -3.15
CA ARG A 101 -14.81 -16.19 -1.91
C ARG A 101 -15.14 -14.73 -2.17
N PHE A 102 -14.59 -14.16 -3.24
CA PHE A 102 -14.71 -12.74 -3.58
C PHE A 102 -15.11 -12.60 -5.05
N GLU A 103 -15.98 -11.63 -5.32
CA GLU A 103 -16.34 -11.24 -6.70
C GLU A 103 -15.14 -10.66 -7.46
N HIS A 104 -14.25 -9.97 -6.74
CA HIS A 104 -13.08 -9.29 -7.30
C HIS A 104 -11.83 -9.60 -6.47
N VAL A 105 -10.76 -10.05 -7.14
CA VAL A 105 -9.47 -10.38 -6.52
C VAL A 105 -8.46 -9.28 -6.85
N THR A 106 -8.22 -8.41 -5.88
CA THR A 106 -7.29 -7.28 -5.98
C THR A 106 -5.92 -7.63 -5.40
N TYR A 107 -4.92 -6.79 -5.66
CA TYR A 107 -3.64 -6.88 -4.96
C TYR A 107 -3.80 -6.79 -3.43
N GLU A 108 -4.75 -6.02 -2.90
CA GLU A 108 -5.03 -5.97 -1.46
C GLU A 108 -5.43 -7.35 -0.90
N ARG A 109 -6.17 -8.17 -1.66
CA ARG A 109 -6.58 -9.51 -1.24
C ARG A 109 -5.42 -10.50 -1.16
N VAL A 110 -4.24 -10.14 -1.65
CA VAL A 110 -3.04 -10.98 -1.69
C VAL A 110 -1.91 -10.36 -0.85
N CYS A 111 -1.61 -9.09 -1.07
CA CYS A 111 -0.51 -8.33 -0.48
C CYS A 111 -0.97 -7.47 0.70
N SER A 112 -1.66 -8.08 1.67
CA SER A 112 -2.02 -7.44 2.94
C SER A 112 -1.98 -8.47 4.08
N GLY A 113 -2.16 -8.03 5.31
CA GLY A 113 -2.30 -8.91 6.47
C GLY A 113 -3.48 -9.87 6.31
N SER A 114 -4.61 -9.41 5.75
CA SER A 114 -5.72 -10.29 5.38
C SER A 114 -5.38 -11.19 4.19
N GLY A 115 -4.54 -10.70 3.27
CA GLY A 115 -4.00 -11.45 2.15
C GLY A 115 -3.10 -12.62 2.55
N LEU A 116 -2.32 -12.48 3.64
CA LEU A 116 -1.53 -13.59 4.17
C LEU A 116 -2.40 -14.76 4.63
N VAL A 117 -3.54 -14.48 5.26
CA VAL A 117 -4.53 -15.51 5.63
C VAL A 117 -5.12 -16.17 4.38
N ASN A 118 -5.48 -15.37 3.38
CA ASN A 118 -5.98 -15.86 2.09
C ASN A 118 -4.97 -16.80 1.38
N ILE A 119 -3.68 -16.44 1.40
CA ILE A 119 -2.61 -17.28 0.84
C ILE A 119 -2.49 -18.56 1.65
N TYR A 120 -2.43 -18.47 2.98
CA TYR A 120 -2.33 -19.62 3.86
C TYR A 120 -3.50 -20.60 3.66
N ASP A 121 -4.73 -20.12 3.68
CA ASP A 121 -5.93 -20.95 3.46
C ASP A 121 -5.88 -21.67 2.10
N CYS A 122 -5.45 -20.96 1.05
CA CYS A 122 -5.30 -21.55 -0.28
C CYS A 122 -4.24 -22.66 -0.30
N LEU A 123 -3.08 -22.44 0.33
CA LEU A 123 -1.99 -23.42 0.36
C LEU A 123 -2.37 -24.65 1.18
N LYS A 124 -3.05 -24.44 2.32
CA LYS A 124 -3.60 -25.51 3.16
C LYS A 124 -4.66 -26.34 2.43
N ASP A 125 -5.67 -25.70 1.87
CA ASP A 125 -6.78 -26.39 1.19
C ASP A 125 -6.35 -27.12 -0.09
N SER A 126 -5.28 -26.65 -0.74
CA SER A 126 -4.70 -27.32 -1.91
C SER A 126 -3.75 -28.46 -1.56
N GLY A 127 -3.42 -28.67 -0.28
CA GLY A 127 -2.43 -29.65 0.15
C GLY A 127 -1.02 -29.36 -0.39
N TYR A 128 -0.69 -28.06 -0.57
CA TYR A 128 0.58 -27.65 -1.17
C TYR A 128 1.79 -28.00 -0.29
N ALA A 129 1.64 -27.91 1.03
CA ALA A 129 2.64 -28.24 2.02
C ALA A 129 1.98 -28.77 3.30
N ASP A 130 2.75 -29.50 4.11
CA ASP A 130 2.32 -29.94 5.44
C ASP A 130 2.09 -28.71 6.35
N GLU A 131 1.01 -28.75 7.12
CA GLU A 131 0.69 -27.70 8.09
C GLU A 131 1.65 -27.81 9.29
N PRO A 132 2.37 -26.74 9.65
CA PRO A 132 3.26 -26.75 10.81
C PRO A 132 2.46 -26.83 12.12
N ASP A 133 3.06 -27.47 13.14
CA ASP A 133 2.49 -27.68 14.48
C ASP A 133 2.13 -26.38 15.23
#